data_AF-A0A7C3F120-F1
#
_entry.id   AF-A0A7C3F120-F1
#
_cell.length_a   1.000
_cell.length_b   1.000
_cell.length_c   1.000
_cell.angle_alpha   90.00
_cell.angle_beta   90.00
_cell.angle_gamma   90.00
#
_symmetry.space_group_name_H-M   'P 1'
#
loop_
_entity.id
_entity.type
_entity.pdbx_description
1 polymer ?
#
loop_
_entity_poly.entity_id
_entity_poly.type
_entity_poly.pdbx_seq_one_letter_code
_entity_poly.pdbx_strand_id
1 'polypeptide(L)'
;MVYGKRMEHLTEAFKDEAHRKDWLFMSRDETDDEAIIRRVVRDAREMQLKYRACGQTSLYPLVLHLGLGGRETVVAMTTLTGGFGGSEICCALVGGIAAIGLEFGRVDFTEMGGPRSKGHSTFTLAQAYSAELRERFMQRTGGILRCCDLQEQHFGKSLTPVERKDPMQLERLRCGELFSMWSTYACELVALTAEITCEIILRARRKKGILSPLMALPWYNRTWELQRTTESQKPESES
;
A
#
# COMPACT_ATOMS: atom_id res chain seq x y z
N MET A 1 -33.76 3.45 11.41
CA MET A 1 -33.09 4.48 10.59
C MET A 1 -32.37 5.45 11.52
N VAL A 2 -31.18 5.06 12.04
CA VAL A 2 -30.35 5.90 12.91
C VAL A 2 -28.89 5.48 12.74
N TYR A 3 -28.17 5.99 11.75
CA TYR A 3 -26.69 6.00 11.74
C TYR A 3 -26.23 7.16 10.87
N GLY A 4 -26.09 8.34 11.47
CA GLY A 4 -25.77 9.58 10.77
C GLY A 4 -24.98 10.60 11.61
N LYS A 5 -24.29 10.18 12.67
CA LYS A 5 -23.51 11.11 13.51
C LYS A 5 -22.18 10.49 13.95
N ARG A 6 -21.25 10.34 13.00
CA ARG A 6 -19.77 10.34 13.18
C ARG A 6 -18.97 10.05 11.89
N MET A 7 -19.49 10.41 10.70
CA MET A 7 -18.77 10.21 9.43
C MET A 7 -17.99 11.44 8.93
N GLU A 8 -18.03 12.56 9.65
CA GLU A 8 -17.57 13.85 9.10
C GLU A 8 -16.07 13.93 8.79
N HIS A 9 -15.19 13.07 9.33
CA HIS A 9 -13.75 13.26 9.12
C HIS A 9 -13.14 12.58 7.87
N LEU A 10 -13.78 11.53 7.32
CA LEU A 10 -13.27 10.84 6.11
C LEU A 10 -14.06 11.24 4.87
N THR A 11 -15.39 11.37 4.96
CA THR A 11 -16.18 11.82 3.81
C THR A 11 -15.83 13.24 3.36
N GLU A 12 -15.48 14.15 4.27
CA GLU A 12 -15.07 15.53 3.90
C GLU A 12 -13.76 15.56 3.11
N ALA A 13 -12.81 14.65 3.37
CA ALA A 13 -11.57 14.54 2.58
C ALA A 13 -11.81 14.09 1.12
N PHE A 14 -12.99 13.54 0.81
CA PHE A 14 -13.31 12.95 -0.50
C PHE A 14 -14.58 13.53 -1.15
N LYS A 15 -15.21 14.54 -0.54
CA LYS A 15 -16.46 15.17 -1.03
C LYS A 15 -16.25 16.19 -2.13
N ASP A 16 -15.03 16.69 -2.30
CA ASP A 16 -14.79 17.72 -3.31
C ASP A 16 -14.75 17.11 -4.71
N GLU A 17 -15.90 17.15 -5.38
CA GLU A 17 -16.06 16.70 -6.76
C GLU A 17 -15.21 17.55 -7.74
N ALA A 18 -14.76 18.74 -7.33
CA ALA A 18 -13.79 19.54 -8.09
C ALA A 18 -12.40 18.89 -8.12
N HIS A 19 -11.96 18.24 -7.03
CA HIS A 19 -10.70 17.48 -6.96
C HIS A 19 -10.68 16.21 -7.84
N ARG A 20 -11.82 15.79 -8.43
CA ARG A 20 -11.87 14.66 -9.38
C ARG A 20 -11.45 15.02 -10.80
N LYS A 21 -11.48 16.30 -11.19
CA LYS A 21 -11.15 16.71 -12.57
C LYS A 21 -9.65 16.93 -12.81
N ASP A 22 -8.85 17.00 -11.74
CA ASP A 22 -7.40 17.24 -11.82
C ASP A 22 -6.56 15.98 -12.10
N TRP A 23 -7.20 14.81 -12.22
CA TRP A 23 -6.53 13.53 -12.50
C TRP A 23 -6.09 13.38 -13.96
N LEU A 24 -6.46 14.35 -14.81
CA LEU A 24 -6.02 14.49 -16.20
C LEU A 24 -4.83 15.46 -16.34
N PHE A 25 -4.26 15.97 -15.25
CA PHE A 25 -3.08 16.82 -15.33
C PHE A 25 -1.85 15.99 -15.70
N MET A 26 -1.43 16.08 -16.97
CA MET A 26 -0.10 15.65 -17.40
C MET A 26 0.91 16.62 -16.76
N SER A 27 1.52 16.22 -15.65
CA SER A 27 2.71 16.91 -15.13
C SER A 27 3.72 17.04 -16.27
N ARG A 28 4.19 18.26 -16.52
CA ARG A 28 5.29 18.54 -17.44
C ARG A 28 6.65 18.12 -16.87
N ASP A 29 6.71 17.84 -15.57
CA ASP A 29 7.93 17.46 -14.86
C ASP A 29 7.90 15.97 -14.54
N GLU A 30 8.92 15.25 -15.00
CA GLU A 30 9.04 13.78 -14.93
C GLU A 30 9.20 13.24 -13.49
N THR A 31 9.25 14.14 -12.50
CA THR A 31 9.60 13.85 -11.10
C THR A 31 8.64 14.50 -10.08
N ASP A 32 7.43 14.91 -10.47
CA ASP A 32 6.44 15.39 -9.51
C ASP A 32 5.92 14.23 -8.65
N ASP A 33 6.47 14.11 -7.44
CA ASP A 33 6.07 13.11 -6.43
C ASP A 33 4.56 13.14 -6.19
N GLU A 34 3.93 14.32 -6.20
CA GLU A 34 2.49 14.42 -6.02
C GLU A 34 1.73 13.80 -7.19
N ALA A 35 2.18 14.00 -8.43
CA ALA A 35 1.57 13.38 -9.60
C ALA A 35 1.71 11.85 -9.56
N ILE A 36 2.84 11.33 -9.11
CA ILE A 36 3.04 9.89 -8.92
C ILE A 36 2.09 9.36 -7.84
N ILE A 37 2.06 9.99 -6.67
CA ILE A 37 1.17 9.60 -5.55
C ILE A 37 -0.30 9.62 -6.02
N ARG A 38 -0.74 10.68 -6.71
CA ARG A 38 -2.10 10.77 -7.25
C ARG A 38 -2.40 9.58 -8.16
N ARG A 39 -1.53 9.21 -9.11
CA ARG A 39 -1.77 8.05 -9.98
C ARG A 39 -1.83 6.73 -9.22
N VAL A 40 -0.92 6.51 -8.28
CA VAL A 40 -0.91 5.31 -7.44
C VAL A 40 -2.24 5.19 -6.68
N VAL A 41 -2.70 6.28 -6.06
CA VAL A 41 -3.97 6.31 -5.31
C VAL A 41 -5.16 6.04 -6.24
N ARG A 42 -5.15 6.59 -7.46
CA ARG A 42 -6.21 6.37 -8.46
C ARG A 42 -6.36 4.89 -8.74
N ASP A 43 -5.25 4.32 -9.16
CA ASP A 43 -5.21 2.99 -9.72
C ASP A 43 -5.49 1.98 -8.62
N ALA A 44 -5.05 2.25 -7.37
CA ALA A 44 -5.42 1.45 -6.21
C ALA A 44 -6.93 1.38 -5.99
N ARG A 45 -7.63 2.54 -6.04
CA ARG A 45 -9.09 2.59 -5.88
C ARG A 45 -9.81 1.89 -7.03
N GLU A 46 -9.45 2.22 -8.26
CA GLU A 46 -10.08 1.65 -9.46
C GLU A 46 -9.91 0.13 -9.52
N MET A 47 -8.69 -0.36 -9.23
CA MET A 47 -8.42 -1.78 -9.19
C MET A 47 -9.13 -2.47 -8.03
N GLN A 48 -9.27 -1.83 -6.88
CA GLN A 48 -10.03 -2.41 -5.76
C GLN A 48 -11.52 -2.54 -6.07
N LEU A 49 -12.13 -1.53 -6.71
CA LEU A 49 -13.52 -1.63 -7.17
C LEU A 49 -13.70 -2.78 -8.17
N LYS A 50 -12.73 -2.96 -9.07
CA LYS A 50 -12.80 -3.94 -10.16
C LYS A 50 -12.49 -5.37 -9.72
N TYR A 51 -11.41 -5.57 -8.95
CA TYR A 51 -10.82 -6.89 -8.68
C TYR A 51 -10.98 -7.36 -7.23
N ARG A 52 -11.32 -6.46 -6.29
CA ARG A 52 -11.71 -6.78 -4.91
C ARG A 52 -10.66 -7.55 -4.09
N ALA A 53 -9.38 -7.28 -4.33
CA ALA A 53 -8.26 -7.96 -3.69
C ALA A 53 -7.33 -6.99 -2.95
N CYS A 54 -7.72 -6.54 -1.75
CA CYS A 54 -7.13 -5.37 -1.08
C CYS A 54 -5.60 -5.38 -0.98
N GLY A 55 -4.98 -6.55 -0.79
CA GLY A 55 -3.52 -6.66 -0.74
C GLY A 55 -2.85 -6.56 -2.12
N GLN A 56 -3.48 -7.12 -3.15
CA GLN A 56 -2.99 -7.00 -4.53
C GLN A 56 -3.20 -5.59 -5.07
N THR A 57 -4.34 -4.98 -4.77
CA THR A 57 -4.74 -3.68 -5.31
C THR A 57 -4.11 -2.51 -4.56
N SER A 58 -3.57 -2.71 -3.35
CA SER A 58 -2.65 -1.75 -2.74
C SER A 58 -1.22 -1.90 -3.27
N LEU A 59 -0.73 -3.14 -3.49
CA LEU A 59 0.63 -3.42 -3.96
C LEU A 59 0.84 -3.09 -5.45
N TYR A 60 -0.08 -3.52 -6.32
CA TYR A 60 0.12 -3.48 -7.78
C TYR A 60 0.34 -2.07 -8.34
N PRO A 61 -0.41 -1.03 -7.93
CA PRO A 61 -0.13 0.34 -8.35
C PRO A 61 1.25 0.82 -7.93
N LEU A 62 1.72 0.46 -6.72
CA LEU A 62 3.07 0.79 -6.25
C LEU A 62 4.12 0.09 -7.12
N VAL A 63 3.94 -1.20 -7.40
CA VAL A 63 4.79 -1.98 -8.31
C VAL A 63 4.86 -1.33 -9.69
N LEU A 64 3.71 -0.95 -10.25
CA LEU A 64 3.60 -0.38 -11.59
C LEU A 64 4.25 1.00 -11.69
N HIS A 65 3.92 1.92 -10.77
CA HIS A 65 4.37 3.32 -10.87
C HIS A 65 5.78 3.54 -10.31
N LEU A 66 6.25 2.70 -9.39
CA LEU A 66 7.58 2.84 -8.77
C LEU A 66 8.60 1.84 -9.32
N GLY A 67 8.18 0.90 -10.18
CA GLY A 67 9.06 -0.11 -10.79
C GLY A 67 9.60 -1.10 -9.76
N LEU A 68 8.71 -1.69 -8.95
CA LEU A 68 9.08 -2.61 -7.87
C LEU A 68 8.75 -4.06 -8.24
N GLY A 69 9.66 -5.00 -7.99
CA GLY A 69 9.34 -6.43 -8.05
C GLY A 69 8.90 -6.92 -9.43
N GLY A 70 8.01 -7.91 -9.46
CA GLY A 70 7.55 -8.60 -10.66
C GLY A 70 6.17 -9.23 -10.49
N ARG A 71 5.72 -10.01 -11.47
CA ARG A 71 4.38 -10.64 -11.44
C ARG A 71 4.19 -11.53 -10.21
N GLU A 72 5.25 -12.18 -9.77
CA GLU A 72 5.28 -13.14 -8.67
C GLU A 72 4.84 -12.50 -7.34
N THR A 73 5.19 -11.23 -7.11
CA THR A 73 4.84 -10.51 -5.88
C THR A 73 3.34 -10.28 -5.79
N VAL A 74 2.71 -9.96 -6.92
CA VAL A 74 1.27 -9.74 -7.05
C VAL A 74 0.52 -11.07 -6.88
N VAL A 75 1.04 -12.14 -7.46
CA VAL A 75 0.46 -13.49 -7.32
C VAL A 75 0.54 -13.96 -5.87
N ALA A 76 1.66 -13.77 -5.19
CA ALA A 76 1.84 -14.14 -3.78
C ALA A 76 0.84 -13.44 -2.86
N MET A 77 0.42 -12.21 -3.18
CA MET A 77 -0.57 -11.46 -2.39
C MET A 77 -2.01 -11.98 -2.53
N THR A 78 -2.31 -12.84 -3.50
CA THR A 78 -3.70 -13.32 -3.78
C THR A 78 -4.35 -13.92 -2.55
N THR A 79 -3.64 -14.84 -1.87
CA THR A 79 -4.16 -15.61 -0.73
C THR A 79 -4.23 -14.82 0.56
N LEU A 80 -3.59 -13.65 0.62
CA LEU A 80 -3.59 -12.81 1.81
C LEU A 80 -4.89 -12.01 1.94
N THR A 81 -5.58 -11.74 0.82
CA THR A 81 -6.82 -10.96 0.75
C THR A 81 -7.87 -11.41 1.78
N GLY A 82 -8.56 -10.43 2.37
CA GLY A 82 -9.61 -10.68 3.38
C GLY A 82 -9.09 -10.80 4.82
N GLY A 83 -7.80 -10.59 5.06
CA GLY A 83 -7.18 -10.67 6.38
C GLY A 83 -6.79 -12.10 6.71
N PHE A 84 -5.95 -12.72 5.87
CA PHE A 84 -5.53 -14.11 6.01
C PHE A 84 -6.72 -15.08 6.06
N GLY A 85 -7.69 -14.91 5.16
CA GLY A 85 -8.93 -15.70 5.15
C GLY A 85 -10.04 -15.16 6.05
N GLY A 86 -9.88 -13.99 6.67
CA GLY A 86 -11.05 -13.27 7.16
C GLY A 86 -10.90 -12.28 8.31
N SER A 87 -9.93 -12.46 9.20
CA SER A 87 -10.06 -11.89 10.55
C SER A 87 -8.78 -11.22 11.05
N GLU A 88 -7.71 -11.29 10.27
CA GLU A 88 -6.40 -10.85 10.71
C GLU A 88 -6.05 -9.47 10.13
N ILE A 89 -4.76 -9.15 10.11
CA ILE A 89 -4.23 -7.86 9.67
C ILE A 89 -4.80 -7.44 8.31
N CYS A 90 -5.17 -6.16 8.20
CA CYS A 90 -5.66 -5.54 6.97
C CYS A 90 -4.67 -5.77 5.81
N CYS A 91 -5.13 -6.42 4.75
CA CYS A 91 -4.25 -6.78 3.63
C CYS A 91 -3.80 -5.57 2.82
N ALA A 92 -4.58 -4.49 2.83
CA ALA A 92 -4.16 -3.24 2.22
C ALA A 92 -2.80 -2.83 2.80
N LEU A 93 -2.71 -2.79 4.14
CA LEU A 93 -1.49 -2.51 4.90
C LEU A 93 -0.38 -3.52 4.57
N VAL A 94 -0.70 -4.82 4.51
CA VAL A 94 0.28 -5.86 4.13
C VAL A 94 0.85 -5.62 2.74
N GLY A 95 0.04 -5.20 1.76
CA GLY A 95 0.52 -4.85 0.42
C GLY A 95 1.45 -3.64 0.41
N GLY A 96 1.19 -2.63 1.24
CA GLY A 96 2.12 -1.51 1.44
C GLY A 96 3.45 -1.94 2.08
N ILE A 97 3.40 -2.78 3.11
CA ILE A 97 4.59 -3.37 3.75
C ILE A 97 5.38 -4.21 2.73
N ALA A 98 4.70 -4.97 1.88
CA ALA A 98 5.34 -5.75 0.83
C ALA A 98 6.08 -4.83 -0.16
N ALA A 99 5.49 -3.70 -0.57
CA ALA A 99 6.16 -2.72 -1.43
C ALA A 99 7.42 -2.12 -0.79
N ILE A 100 7.37 -1.81 0.52
CA ILE A 100 8.56 -1.38 1.28
C ILE A 100 9.63 -2.48 1.29
N GLY A 101 9.22 -3.74 1.45
CA GLY A 101 10.10 -4.90 1.38
C GLY A 101 10.75 -5.06 0.00
N LEU A 102 10.02 -4.80 -1.08
CA LEU A 102 10.56 -4.85 -2.45
C LEU A 102 11.60 -3.76 -2.72
N GLU A 103 11.45 -2.59 -2.12
CA GLU A 103 12.37 -1.46 -2.32
C GLU A 103 13.59 -1.49 -1.38
N PHE A 104 13.39 -1.85 -0.11
CA PHE A 104 14.41 -1.71 0.94
C PHE A 104 14.77 -3.02 1.65
N GLY A 105 14.09 -4.12 1.33
CA GLY A 105 14.30 -5.41 1.98
C GLY A 105 15.65 -6.04 1.64
N ARG A 106 15.98 -7.10 2.39
CA ARG A 106 17.16 -7.94 2.13
C ARG A 106 16.92 -8.78 0.88
N VAL A 107 17.94 -8.88 0.02
CA VAL A 107 17.88 -9.70 -1.20
C VAL A 107 18.43 -11.10 -0.94
N ASP A 108 19.35 -11.23 0.01
CA ASP A 108 20.00 -12.49 0.38
C ASP A 108 20.14 -12.60 1.91
N PHE A 109 20.12 -13.83 2.42
CA PHE A 109 20.34 -14.17 3.83
C PHE A 109 21.81 -14.04 4.26
N THR A 110 22.73 -13.80 3.32
CA THR A 110 24.10 -13.36 3.63
C THR A 110 24.12 -11.97 4.31
N GLU A 111 23.10 -11.15 4.09
CA GLU A 111 22.90 -9.89 4.82
C GLU A 111 22.43 -10.18 6.27
N MET A 112 23.40 -10.18 7.18
CA MET A 112 23.13 -10.37 8.61
C MET A 112 22.12 -9.33 9.13
N GLY A 113 21.16 -9.81 9.92
CA GLY A 113 20.26 -8.95 10.69
C GLY A 113 21.02 -8.31 11.85
N GLY A 114 21.89 -7.34 11.55
CA GLY A 114 22.71 -6.68 12.56
C GLY A 114 21.86 -5.87 13.57
N PRO A 115 22.30 -5.76 14.83
CA PRO A 115 21.66 -4.89 15.81
C PRO A 115 21.76 -3.42 15.37
N ARG A 116 20.75 -2.61 15.72
CA ARG A 116 20.68 -1.16 15.40
C ARG A 116 21.97 -0.39 15.77
N SER A 117 22.72 -0.87 16.76
CA SER A 117 23.98 -0.29 17.24
C SER A 117 25.13 -0.34 16.23
N LYS A 118 25.04 -1.16 15.17
CA LYS A 118 26.04 -1.22 14.09
C LYS A 118 25.65 -0.44 12.83
N GLY A 119 24.58 0.36 12.90
CA GLY A 119 24.01 1.10 11.76
C GLY A 119 22.75 0.44 11.19
N HIS A 120 22.17 1.09 10.18
CA HIS A 120 20.95 0.62 9.51
C HIS A 120 21.28 -0.41 8.42
N SER A 121 21.11 -1.70 8.71
CA SER A 121 20.97 -2.71 7.65
C SER A 121 19.70 -2.46 6.82
N THR A 122 19.67 -2.95 5.59
CA THR A 122 18.46 -3.03 4.72
C THR A 122 17.25 -3.57 5.49
N PHE A 123 17.46 -4.62 6.31
CA PHE A 123 16.43 -5.16 7.19
C PHE A 123 15.87 -4.14 8.19
N THR A 124 16.75 -3.48 8.95
CA THR A 124 16.31 -2.53 9.99
C THR A 124 15.73 -1.25 9.38
N LEU A 125 16.17 -0.88 8.17
CA LEU A 125 15.60 0.20 7.38
C LEU A 125 14.19 -0.13 6.90
N ALA A 126 14.00 -1.30 6.27
CA ALA A 126 12.67 -1.77 5.83
C ALA A 126 11.69 -1.90 7.01
N GLN A 127 12.16 -2.38 8.17
CA GLN A 127 11.37 -2.43 9.40
C GLN A 127 11.00 -1.04 9.90
N ALA A 128 11.91 -0.06 9.85
CA ALA A 128 11.63 1.31 10.26
C ALA A 128 10.55 1.96 9.36
N TYR A 129 10.66 1.81 8.04
CA TYR A 129 9.63 2.30 7.12
C TYR A 129 8.29 1.57 7.25
N SER A 130 8.32 0.26 7.51
CA SER A 130 7.10 -0.50 7.79
C SER A 130 6.43 -0.05 9.09
N ALA A 131 7.23 0.29 10.11
CA ALA A 131 6.72 0.84 11.36
C ALA A 131 6.08 2.22 11.18
N GLU A 132 6.69 3.09 10.37
CA GLU A 132 6.13 4.40 10.01
C GLU A 132 4.80 4.26 9.24
N LEU A 133 4.76 3.38 8.23
CA LEU A 133 3.53 3.08 7.50
C LEU A 133 2.43 2.61 8.44
N ARG A 134 2.76 1.65 9.33
CA ARG A 134 1.81 1.12 10.32
C ARG A 134 1.29 2.23 11.24
N GLU A 135 2.16 3.10 11.75
CA GLU A 135 1.78 4.19 12.65
C GLU A 135 0.84 5.19 11.96
N ARG A 136 1.21 5.65 10.75
CA ARG A 136 0.36 6.57 9.97
C ARG A 136 -0.97 5.95 9.58
N PHE A 137 -0.97 4.66 9.26
CA PHE A 137 -2.21 3.91 9.02
C PHE A 137 -3.09 3.90 10.27
N MET A 138 -2.53 3.55 11.44
CA MET A 138 -3.24 3.55 12.73
C MET A 138 -3.81 4.92 13.09
N GLN A 139 -3.07 6.01 12.84
CA GLN A 139 -3.57 7.37 13.08
C GLN A 139 -4.86 7.66 12.30
N ARG A 140 -5.00 7.09 11.10
CA ARG A 140 -6.14 7.30 10.20
C ARG A 140 -7.26 6.27 10.37
N THR A 141 -6.98 5.14 11.01
CA THR A 141 -7.98 4.09 11.33
C THR A 141 -8.37 4.04 12.81
N GLY A 142 -7.96 5.01 13.63
CA GLY A 142 -8.29 5.03 15.06
C GLY A 142 -7.58 3.94 15.87
N GLY A 143 -6.38 3.54 15.45
CA GLY A 143 -5.57 2.51 16.12
C GLY A 143 -5.85 1.08 15.65
N ILE A 144 -6.74 0.88 14.68
CA ILE A 144 -7.18 -0.45 14.26
C ILE A 144 -6.32 -0.99 13.10
N LEU A 145 -5.88 -2.25 13.24
CA LEU A 145 -5.06 -2.95 12.25
C LEU A 145 -5.73 -4.20 11.66
N ARG A 146 -6.66 -4.83 12.37
CA ARG A 146 -7.33 -6.06 11.91
C ARG A 146 -8.50 -5.76 11.01
N CYS A 147 -8.67 -6.57 9.97
CA CYS A 147 -9.73 -6.46 8.98
C CYS A 147 -11.11 -6.57 9.63
N CYS A 148 -11.30 -7.53 10.54
CA CYS A 148 -12.57 -7.71 11.25
C CYS A 148 -12.93 -6.49 12.12
N ASP A 149 -11.95 -5.93 12.83
CA ASP A 149 -12.17 -4.77 13.70
C ASP A 149 -12.52 -3.52 12.88
N LEU A 150 -11.90 -3.35 11.70
CA LEU A 150 -12.24 -2.27 10.76
C LEU A 150 -13.67 -2.42 10.23
N GLN A 151 -14.08 -3.66 9.93
CA GLN A 151 -15.46 -3.96 9.53
C GLN A 151 -16.45 -3.68 10.65
N GLU A 152 -16.15 -4.11 11.88
CA GLU A 152 -16.99 -3.86 13.05
C GLU A 152 -17.13 -2.38 13.34
N GLN A 153 -16.03 -1.63 13.28
CA GLN A 153 -16.05 -0.18 13.45
C GLN A 153 -16.90 0.51 12.38
N HIS A 154 -16.80 0.07 11.11
CA HIS A 154 -17.45 0.75 9.99
C HIS A 154 -18.90 0.32 9.77
N PHE A 155 -19.20 -0.97 9.87
CA PHE A 155 -20.51 -1.56 9.58
C PHE A 155 -21.28 -2.00 10.84
N GLY A 156 -20.68 -1.90 12.02
CA GLY A 156 -21.25 -2.39 13.29
C GLY A 156 -21.18 -3.91 13.46
N LYS A 157 -20.59 -4.64 12.51
CA LYS A 157 -20.34 -6.08 12.57
C LYS A 157 -19.23 -6.50 11.60
N SER A 158 -18.56 -7.61 11.91
CA SER A 158 -17.69 -8.27 10.93
C SER A 158 -18.53 -8.85 9.79
N LEU A 159 -18.06 -8.62 8.57
CA LEU A 159 -18.57 -9.12 7.31
C LEU A 159 -17.90 -10.44 6.90
N THR A 160 -16.99 -10.93 7.74
CA THR A 160 -16.15 -12.08 7.43
C THR A 160 -16.94 -13.38 7.51
N PRO A 161 -16.80 -14.27 6.51
CA PRO A 161 -17.57 -15.51 6.43
C PRO A 161 -17.19 -16.62 7.42
N VAL A 162 -16.49 -16.34 8.53
CA VAL A 162 -16.09 -17.40 9.49
C VAL A 162 -17.31 -18.05 10.14
N GLU A 163 -18.40 -17.32 10.26
CA GLU A 163 -19.66 -17.83 10.75
C GLU A 163 -20.72 -17.75 9.65
N ARG A 164 -20.69 -18.73 8.72
CA ARG A 164 -21.72 -18.99 7.69
C ARG A 164 -23.09 -19.37 8.28
N LYS A 165 -23.47 -18.77 9.40
CA LYS A 165 -24.68 -19.06 10.18
C LYS A 165 -25.69 -17.92 10.15
N ASP A 166 -25.27 -16.68 9.85
CA ASP A 166 -26.18 -15.54 9.66
C ASP A 166 -26.85 -15.61 8.28
N PRO A 167 -28.15 -15.94 8.19
CA PRO A 167 -28.86 -16.09 6.91
C PRO A 167 -28.85 -14.80 6.08
N MET A 168 -28.84 -13.63 6.74
CA MET A 168 -28.79 -12.35 6.04
C MET A 168 -27.43 -12.10 5.41
N GLN A 169 -26.32 -12.55 6.02
CA GLN A 169 -24.99 -12.46 5.40
C GLN A 169 -24.82 -13.43 4.25
N LEU A 170 -25.38 -14.64 4.36
CA LEU A 170 -25.42 -15.59 3.25
C LEU A 170 -26.18 -15.00 2.07
N GLU A 171 -27.32 -14.34 2.32
CA GLU A 171 -28.08 -13.67 1.27
C GLU A 171 -27.28 -12.51 0.64
N ARG A 172 -26.63 -11.67 1.46
CA ARG A 172 -25.77 -10.57 0.98
C ARG A 172 -24.58 -11.05 0.16
N LEU A 173 -24.01 -12.20 0.52
CA LEU A 173 -22.96 -12.85 -0.26
C LEU A 173 -23.52 -13.32 -1.61
N ARG A 174 -24.69 -13.96 -1.60
CA ARG A 174 -25.37 -14.49 -2.79
C ARG A 174 -25.75 -13.39 -3.78
N CYS A 175 -26.32 -12.29 -3.31
CA CYS A 175 -26.70 -11.16 -4.17
C CYS A 175 -25.53 -10.24 -4.53
N GLY A 176 -24.35 -10.48 -3.97
CA GLY A 176 -23.13 -9.69 -4.22
C GLY A 176 -23.06 -8.36 -3.46
N GLU A 177 -24.08 -8.00 -2.68
CA GLU A 177 -24.14 -6.79 -1.86
C GLU A 177 -22.97 -6.71 -0.88
N LEU A 178 -22.58 -7.84 -0.26
CA LEU A 178 -21.44 -7.92 0.65
C LEU A 178 -20.16 -7.40 -0.02
N PHE A 179 -19.94 -7.82 -1.26
CA PHE A 179 -18.78 -7.40 -2.03
C PHE A 179 -18.85 -5.92 -2.40
N SER A 180 -20.02 -5.41 -2.81
CA SER A 180 -20.17 -3.99 -3.15
C SER A 180 -19.96 -3.08 -1.93
N MET A 181 -20.55 -3.42 -0.78
CA MET A 181 -20.37 -2.70 0.47
C MET A 181 -18.90 -2.69 0.90
N TRP A 182 -18.29 -3.87 1.01
CA TRP A 182 -16.92 -4.00 1.49
C TRP A 182 -15.92 -3.37 0.51
N SER A 183 -16.11 -3.57 -0.80
CA SER A 183 -15.19 -3.03 -1.80
C SER A 183 -15.11 -1.52 -1.73
N THR A 184 -16.22 -0.82 -1.45
CA THR A 184 -16.24 0.65 -1.33
C THR A 184 -15.38 1.12 -0.16
N TYR A 185 -15.55 0.56 1.03
CA TYR A 185 -14.72 0.93 2.18
C TYR A 185 -13.27 0.46 2.02
N ALA A 186 -13.07 -0.72 1.43
CA ALA A 186 -11.73 -1.21 1.12
C ALA A 186 -10.98 -0.30 0.14
N CYS A 187 -11.67 0.41 -0.77
CA CYS A 187 -11.04 1.42 -1.64
C CYS A 187 -10.33 2.51 -0.84
N GLU A 188 -10.93 2.95 0.26
CA GLU A 188 -10.34 3.96 1.13
C GLU A 188 -9.10 3.43 1.85
N LEU A 189 -9.14 2.18 2.30
CA LEU A 189 -8.00 1.53 2.97
C LEU A 189 -6.82 1.28 2.02
N VAL A 190 -7.09 0.86 0.77
CA VAL A 190 -6.03 0.67 -0.23
C VAL A 190 -5.46 2.00 -0.69
N ALA A 191 -6.30 3.01 -0.91
CA ALA A 191 -5.89 4.37 -1.27
C ALA A 191 -4.96 4.96 -0.21
N LEU A 192 -5.41 4.93 1.05
CA LEU A 192 -4.65 5.40 2.19
C LEU A 192 -3.29 4.71 2.30
N THR A 193 -3.28 3.37 2.19
CA THR A 193 -2.02 2.62 2.31
C THR A 193 -1.08 2.96 1.15
N ALA A 194 -1.62 3.02 -0.07
CA ALA A 194 -0.85 3.28 -1.27
C ALA A 194 -0.26 4.70 -1.25
N GLU A 195 -1.02 5.70 -0.80
CA GLU A 195 -0.57 7.08 -0.59
C GLU A 195 0.64 7.15 0.36
N ILE A 196 0.46 6.65 1.58
CA ILE A 196 1.50 6.71 2.62
C ILE A 196 2.75 5.94 2.16
N THR A 197 2.56 4.76 1.57
CA THR A 197 3.67 3.92 1.12
C THR A 197 4.45 4.59 -0.01
N CYS A 198 3.75 5.16 -0.99
CA CYS A 198 4.35 5.87 -2.10
C CYS A 198 5.17 7.06 -1.62
N GLU A 199 4.61 7.87 -0.71
CA GLU A 199 5.32 9.00 -0.10
C GLU A 199 6.60 8.55 0.64
N ILE A 200 6.52 7.49 1.44
CA ILE A 200 7.67 6.94 2.16
C ILE A 200 8.78 6.54 1.19
N ILE A 201 8.44 5.82 0.12
CA ILE A 201 9.41 5.35 -0.88
C ILE A 201 10.02 6.52 -1.64
N LEU A 202 9.21 7.45 -2.15
CA LEU A 202 9.68 8.61 -2.92
C LEU A 202 10.58 9.51 -2.08
N ARG A 203 10.18 9.81 -0.84
CA ARG A 203 10.99 10.58 0.12
C ARG A 203 12.33 9.89 0.40
N ALA A 204 12.34 8.56 0.54
CA ALA A 204 13.56 7.80 0.77
C ALA A 204 14.47 7.75 -0.47
N ARG A 205 13.90 7.60 -1.68
CA ARG A 205 14.63 7.68 -2.95
C ARG A 205 15.27 9.06 -3.14
N ARG A 206 14.53 10.14 -2.86
CA ARG A 206 15.05 11.52 -2.91
C ARG A 206 16.24 11.74 -1.99
N LYS A 207 16.19 11.23 -0.76
CA LYS A 207 17.32 11.29 0.19
C LYS A 207 18.58 10.57 -0.33
N LYS A 208 18.42 9.61 -1.23
CA LYS A 208 19.52 8.89 -1.91
C LYS A 208 19.90 9.47 -3.28
N GLY A 209 19.26 10.57 -3.71
CA GLY A 209 19.47 11.15 -5.04
C GLY A 209 18.88 10.31 -6.19
N ILE A 210 17.99 9.35 -5.89
CA ILE A 210 17.33 8.51 -6.89
C ILE A 210 16.06 9.23 -7.37
N LEU A 211 16.00 9.55 -8.67
CA LEU A 211 14.79 10.07 -9.30
C LEU A 211 13.91 8.90 -9.77
N SER A 212 12.65 8.90 -9.37
CA SER A 212 11.67 7.92 -9.86
C SER A 212 11.08 8.46 -11.17
N PRO A 213 11.24 7.75 -12.30
CA PRO A 213 10.65 8.20 -13.56
C PRO A 213 9.13 8.13 -13.49
N LEU A 214 8.46 9.08 -14.16
CA LEU A 214 7.00 9.19 -14.22
C LEU A 214 6.31 7.94 -14.80
N MET A 215 7.06 7.12 -15.55
CA MET A 215 6.69 5.78 -16.00
C MET A 215 7.85 4.81 -15.75
N ALA A 216 7.67 3.84 -14.86
CA ALA A 216 8.54 2.68 -14.83
C ALA A 216 8.13 1.75 -15.99
N LEU A 217 9.09 1.34 -16.83
CA LEU A 217 8.86 0.22 -17.74
C LEU A 217 8.62 -1.02 -16.87
N PRO A 218 7.45 -1.69 -16.94
CA PRO A 218 7.05 -2.72 -15.97
C PRO A 218 7.94 -3.97 -15.91
N TRP A 219 8.96 -4.05 -16.77
CA TRP A 219 9.87 -5.18 -16.95
C TRP A 219 11.35 -4.81 -16.75
N TYR A 220 11.69 -3.58 -16.32
CA TYR A 220 13.08 -3.14 -16.17
C TYR A 220 13.39 -2.79 -14.69
N ASN A 221 13.65 -3.82 -13.87
CA ASN A 221 14.11 -3.68 -12.48
C ASN A 221 15.53 -3.06 -12.46
N ARG A 222 15.62 -1.73 -12.29
CA ARG A 222 16.89 -0.96 -12.29
C ARG A 222 17.52 -0.74 -10.91
N THR A 223 16.86 -1.15 -9.83
CA THR A 223 17.31 -0.83 -8.46
C THR A 223 18.64 -1.49 -8.11
N TRP A 224 18.92 -2.68 -8.65
CA TRP A 224 20.19 -3.39 -8.41
C TRP A 224 21.40 -2.80 -9.16
N GLU A 225 21.20 -2.27 -10.37
CA GLU A 225 22.29 -1.70 -11.17
C GLU A 225 22.73 -0.34 -10.63
N LEU A 226 21.79 0.47 -10.13
CA LEU A 226 22.09 1.79 -9.56
C LEU A 226 22.88 1.71 -8.24
N GLN A 227 22.64 0.67 -7.41
CA GLN A 227 23.43 0.44 -6.19
C GLN A 227 24.88 0.06 -6.49
N ARG A 228 25.12 -0.75 -7.54
CA ARG A 228 26.48 -1.07 -7.97
C ARG A 228 27.24 0.16 -8.46
N THR A 229 26.58 1.06 -9.18
CA THR A 229 27.25 2.28 -9.70
C THR A 229 27.66 3.27 -8.61
N THR A 230 26.93 3.35 -7.49
CA THR A 230 27.32 4.21 -6.37
C THR A 230 28.37 3.58 -5.46
N GLU A 231 28.39 2.25 -5.33
CA GLU A 231 29.45 1.54 -4.58
C GLU A 231 30.76 1.47 -5.36
N SER A 232 30.71 1.38 -6.70
CA SER A 232 31.90 1.38 -7.57
C SER A 232 32.54 2.76 -7.78
N GLN A 233 31.95 3.83 -7.23
CA GLN A 233 32.46 5.20 -7.34
C GLN A 233 33.15 5.70 -6.07
N LYS A 234 33.38 4.86 -5.06
CA LYS A 234 34.34 5.22 -4.00
C LYS A 234 35.75 5.17 -4.58
N PRO A 235 36.49 6.29 -4.65
CA PRO A 235 37.87 6.25 -5.10
C PRO A 235 38.69 5.44 -4.11
N GLU A 236 39.37 4.41 -4.62
CA GLU A 236 40.55 3.83 -3.98
C GLU A 236 41.66 4.88 -3.98
N SER A 237 41.70 5.74 -2.97
CA SER A 237 42.91 6.50 -2.64
C SER A 237 42.81 7.10 -1.25
N GLU A 238 43.46 6.47 -0.28
CA GLU A 238 44.32 7.13 0.71
C GLU A 238 45.05 6.03 1.52
N SER A 239 46.12 5.50 0.93
CA SER A 239 47.22 4.79 1.60
C SER A 239 48.52 5.07 0.86
#